data_AF-A0A970RNX8-F1
#
_entry.id   AF-A0A970RNX8-F1
#
_cell.length_a   1.000
_cell.length_b   1.000
_cell.length_c   1.000
_cell.angle_alpha   90.00
_cell.angle_beta   90.00
_cell.angle_gamma   90.00
#
_symmetry.space_group_name_H-M   'P 1'
#
loop_
_entity.id
_entity.type
_entity.pdbx_description
1 polymer ?
#
loop_
_entity_poly.entity_id
_entity_poly.type
_entity_poly.pdbx_seq_one_letter_code
_entity_poly.pdbx_strand_id
1 'polypeptide(L)'
;MRTCAKCNVGIIDTAEICPLCKSVLSEAKGPETPNAFPAPEIDSRQYHFLKRLLIFMSVIAGSASLIINFLTFDGFLWSLITVVGILYLWVVISHSVANHINIASKIFVQAFLGSVFIVLVDYLVGYRGWSVNYVIPSIFSAADIAIVIIILINRMNWRNYMLYQFVIALLGFAPLLLYLIRLSDNPIFVIISTSLSALSLLGTFIFGDKTVKSELRRRLHF
;
A
#
# COMPACT_ATOMS: atom_id res chain seq x y z
N MET A 1 29.13 -34.31 -4.05
CA MET A 1 28.39 -34.50 -2.79
C MET A 1 29.22 -33.94 -1.65
N ARG A 2 28.69 -33.01 -0.87
CA ARG A 2 29.39 -32.43 0.30
C ARG A 2 28.95 -33.17 1.56
N THR A 3 29.86 -33.60 2.42
CA THR A 3 29.51 -34.22 3.71
C THR A 3 29.78 -33.27 4.86
N CYS A 4 28.82 -33.19 5.78
CA CYS A 4 28.92 -32.37 6.99
C CYS A 4 29.83 -33.04 8.02
N ALA A 5 30.96 -32.43 8.38
CA ALA A 5 31.89 -33.01 9.36
C ALA A 5 31.29 -33.22 10.76
N LYS A 6 30.30 -32.39 11.14
CA LYS A 6 29.67 -32.43 12.48
C LYS A 6 28.52 -33.42 12.58
N CYS A 7 27.77 -33.60 11.51
CA CYS A 7 26.53 -34.36 11.48
C CYS A 7 26.57 -35.59 10.57
N ASN A 8 27.66 -35.76 9.82
CA ASN A 8 27.92 -36.85 8.89
C ASN A 8 26.82 -37.10 7.83
N VAL A 9 25.99 -36.08 7.57
CA VAL A 9 24.95 -36.11 6.53
C VAL A 9 25.52 -35.62 5.21
N GLY A 10 25.17 -36.32 4.13
CA GLY A 10 25.46 -35.92 2.75
C GLY A 10 24.49 -34.85 2.27
N ILE A 11 25.03 -33.71 1.84
CA ILE A 11 24.29 -32.56 1.32
C ILE A 11 24.50 -32.52 -0.21
N ILE A 12 23.38 -32.52 -0.91
CA ILE A 12 23.29 -32.60 -2.37
C ILE A 12 23.26 -31.19 -2.99
N ASP A 13 22.84 -30.19 -2.21
CA ASP A 13 22.69 -28.80 -2.62
C ASP A 13 23.99 -27.98 -2.49
N THR A 14 24.06 -26.79 -3.11
CA THR A 14 25.19 -25.85 -3.03
C THR A 14 25.27 -25.09 -1.69
N ALA A 15 24.33 -25.35 -0.77
CA ALA A 15 24.24 -24.68 0.52
C ALA A 15 25.60 -24.61 1.24
N GLU A 16 25.98 -23.40 1.67
CA GLU A 16 27.22 -23.14 2.42
C GLU A 16 27.12 -23.56 3.89
N ILE A 17 25.88 -23.70 4.38
CA ILE A 17 25.56 -23.98 5.78
C ILE A 17 24.74 -25.26 5.85
N CYS A 18 25.12 -26.17 6.75
CA CYS A 18 24.33 -27.37 7.00
C CYS A 18 22.95 -27.01 7.59
N PRO A 19 21.83 -27.42 6.99
CA PRO A 19 20.49 -27.09 7.51
C PRO A 19 20.17 -27.76 8.85
N LEU A 20 20.83 -28.88 9.18
CA LEU A 20 20.60 -29.63 10.41
C LEU A 20 21.36 -29.06 11.61
N CYS A 21 22.67 -28.84 11.45
CA CYS A 21 23.54 -28.47 12.57
C CYS A 21 24.14 -27.07 12.47
N LYS A 22 23.82 -26.32 11.40
CA LYS A 22 24.27 -24.96 11.11
C LYS A 22 25.80 -24.77 11.07
N SER A 23 26.57 -25.84 10.94
CA SER A 23 28.00 -25.73 10.68
C SER A 23 28.25 -25.27 9.24
N VAL A 24 29.23 -24.38 9.07
CA VAL A 24 29.75 -24.02 7.75
C VAL A 24 30.37 -25.26 7.12
N LEU A 25 29.98 -25.56 5.89
CA LEU A 25 30.51 -26.69 5.14
C LEU A 25 31.81 -26.26 4.46
N SER A 26 32.88 -27.01 4.63
CA SER A 26 34.16 -26.75 3.96
C SER A 26 33.99 -26.85 2.44
N GLU A 27 34.61 -25.93 1.71
CA GLU A 27 34.59 -25.86 0.24
C GLU A 27 35.10 -27.17 -0.37
N ALA A 28 34.19 -28.03 -0.85
CA ALA A 28 34.58 -29.18 -1.66
C ALA A 28 34.70 -28.78 -3.12
N LYS A 29 35.88 -29.04 -3.71
CA LYS A 29 36.18 -29.06 -5.14
C LYS A 29 35.35 -30.15 -5.82
N GLY A 30 34.25 -29.79 -6.46
CA GLY A 30 33.43 -30.71 -7.26
C GLY A 30 32.47 -29.93 -8.14
N PRO A 31 31.98 -30.51 -9.25
CA PRO A 31 31.09 -29.81 -10.18
C PRO A 31 29.84 -29.33 -9.43
N GLU A 32 29.47 -28.07 -9.68
CA GLU A 32 28.31 -27.41 -9.08
C GLU A 32 27.05 -28.20 -9.42
N THR A 33 26.41 -28.79 -8.41
CA THR A 33 25.10 -29.43 -8.55
C THR A 33 24.02 -28.35 -8.50
N PRO A 34 23.00 -28.39 -9.37
CA PRO A 34 21.94 -27.39 -9.36
C PRO A 34 21.15 -27.44 -8.04
N ASN A 35 20.71 -26.26 -7.58
CA ASN A 35 19.95 -26.14 -6.34
C ASN A 35 18.70 -27.02 -6.38
N ALA A 36 18.41 -27.71 -5.27
CA ALA A 36 17.27 -28.64 -5.20
C ALA A 36 15.91 -27.91 -5.26
N PHE A 37 15.91 -26.60 -4.97
CA PHE A 37 14.74 -25.75 -5.04
C PHE A 37 14.95 -24.65 -6.10
N PRO A 38 14.11 -24.59 -7.16
CA PRO A 38 14.18 -23.49 -8.11
C PRO A 38 13.74 -22.20 -7.41
N ALA A 39 14.57 -21.16 -7.48
CA ALA A 39 14.13 -19.82 -7.12
C ALA A 39 13.04 -19.39 -8.12
N PRO A 40 11.98 -18.69 -7.69
CA PRO A 40 11.00 -18.14 -8.62
C PRO A 40 11.72 -17.17 -9.57
N GLU A 41 11.85 -17.55 -10.84
CA GLU A 41 12.33 -16.69 -11.90
C GLU A 41 11.26 -15.63 -12.19
N ILE A 42 11.30 -14.53 -11.45
CA ILE A 42 10.59 -13.33 -11.88
C ILE A 42 11.34 -12.87 -13.14
N ASP A 43 10.70 -12.95 -14.29
CA ASP A 43 11.28 -12.50 -15.57
C ASP A 43 11.42 -10.97 -15.56
N SER A 44 12.49 -10.52 -14.91
CA SER A 44 12.84 -9.12 -14.72
C SER A 44 12.91 -8.39 -16.07
N ARG A 45 13.29 -9.10 -17.14
CA ARG A 45 13.39 -8.55 -18.49
C ARG A 45 12.02 -8.14 -19.03
N GLN A 46 11.00 -8.96 -18.84
CA GLN A 46 9.62 -8.63 -19.24
C GLN A 46 9.07 -7.46 -18.41
N TYR A 47 9.33 -7.43 -17.11
CA TYR A 47 8.92 -6.31 -16.24
C TYR A 47 9.58 -4.99 -16.65
N HIS A 48 10.89 -5.00 -16.92
CA HIS A 48 11.61 -3.82 -17.39
C HIS A 48 11.11 -3.33 -18.75
N PHE A 49 10.84 -4.24 -19.68
CA PHE A 49 10.27 -3.90 -20.98
C PHE A 49 8.88 -3.26 -20.83
N LEU A 50 7.98 -3.89 -20.07
CA LEU A 50 6.63 -3.38 -19.83
C LEU A 50 6.65 -2.00 -19.15
N LYS A 51 7.50 -1.82 -18.12
CA LYS A 51 7.66 -0.53 -17.45
C LYS A 51 8.12 0.56 -18.43
N ARG A 52 9.11 0.28 -19.28
CA ARG A 52 9.61 1.25 -20.27
C ARG A 52 8.55 1.60 -21.31
N LEU A 53 7.78 0.61 -21.76
CA LEU A 53 6.65 0.82 -22.68
C LEU A 53 5.57 1.71 -22.04
N LEU A 54 5.18 1.42 -20.80
CA LEU A 54 4.18 2.22 -20.08
C LEU A 54 4.64 3.66 -19.85
N ILE A 55 5.92 3.89 -19.51
CA ILE A 55 6.48 5.24 -19.36
C ILE A 55 6.40 5.98 -20.69
N PHE A 56 6.80 5.33 -21.79
CA PHE A 56 6.74 5.92 -23.11
C PHE A 56 5.31 6.32 -23.50
N MET A 57 4.34 5.44 -23.29
CA MET A 57 2.91 5.73 -23.51
C MET A 57 2.41 6.88 -22.63
N SER A 58 2.86 6.94 -21.36
CA SER A 58 2.51 8.01 -20.43
C SER A 58 3.04 9.38 -20.90
N VAL A 59 4.27 9.43 -21.42
CA VAL A 59 4.87 10.65 -21.96
C VAL A 59 4.13 11.11 -23.21
N ILE A 60 3.80 10.20 -24.12
CA ILE A 60 2.99 10.52 -25.31
C ILE A 60 1.63 11.07 -24.88
N ALA A 61 0.90 10.37 -24.01
CA ALA A 61 -0.41 10.80 -23.55
C ALA A 61 -0.36 12.18 -22.85
N GLY A 62 0.63 12.40 -21.98
CA GLY A 62 0.87 13.68 -21.33
C GLY A 62 1.14 14.81 -22.33
N SER A 63 2.09 14.61 -23.25
CA SER A 63 2.43 15.59 -24.28
C SER A 63 1.25 15.91 -25.21
N ALA A 64 0.52 14.89 -25.68
CA ALA A 64 -0.66 15.06 -26.51
C ALA A 64 -1.75 15.84 -25.78
N SER A 65 -2.01 15.52 -24.50
CA SER A 65 -2.99 16.26 -23.69
C SER A 65 -2.63 17.74 -23.55
N LEU A 66 -1.35 18.06 -23.34
CA LEU A 66 -0.87 19.44 -23.26
C LEU A 66 -1.02 20.19 -24.58
N ILE A 67 -0.67 19.55 -25.70
CA ILE A 67 -0.80 20.13 -27.04
C ILE A 67 -2.27 20.38 -27.36
N ILE A 68 -3.15 19.40 -27.14
CA ILE A 68 -4.58 19.54 -27.41
C ILE A 68 -5.16 20.68 -26.57
N ASN A 69 -4.86 20.71 -25.27
CA ASN A 69 -5.32 21.78 -24.40
C ASN A 69 -4.81 23.17 -24.82
N PHE A 70 -3.58 23.25 -25.30
CA PHE A 70 -3.04 24.51 -25.81
C PHE A 70 -3.77 24.97 -27.09
N LEU A 71 -4.10 24.02 -27.98
CA LEU A 71 -4.81 24.31 -29.24
C LEU A 71 -6.30 24.62 -29.04
N THR A 72 -6.96 23.98 -28.08
CA THR A 72 -8.39 24.12 -27.78
C THR A 72 -8.61 24.85 -26.45
N PHE A 73 -7.80 25.87 -26.16
CA PHE A 73 -7.81 26.49 -24.85
C PHE A 73 -9.07 27.33 -24.62
N ASP A 74 -9.98 26.81 -23.79
CA ASP A 74 -11.25 27.46 -23.42
C ASP A 74 -11.22 28.04 -21.98
N GLY A 75 -10.02 28.30 -21.42
CA GLY A 75 -9.86 28.79 -20.05
C GLY A 75 -9.81 27.70 -18.97
N PHE A 76 -10.04 26.43 -19.33
CA PHE A 76 -9.98 25.28 -18.42
C PHE A 76 -8.78 24.38 -18.72
N LEU A 77 -7.87 24.22 -17.76
CA LEU A 77 -6.65 23.43 -17.91
C LEU A 77 -6.86 21.92 -17.67
N TRP A 78 -7.74 21.27 -18.45
CA TRP A 78 -8.00 19.83 -18.32
C TRP A 78 -6.75 18.95 -18.46
N SER A 79 -5.74 19.37 -19.24
CA SER A 79 -4.49 18.63 -19.41
C SER A 79 -3.67 18.58 -18.13
N LEU A 80 -3.83 19.57 -17.24
CA LEU A 80 -3.17 19.56 -15.94
C LEU A 80 -3.69 18.39 -15.09
N ILE A 81 -5.00 18.15 -15.11
CA ILE A 81 -5.62 17.00 -14.42
C ILE A 81 -5.07 15.70 -14.99
N THR A 82 -4.95 15.59 -16.32
CA THR A 82 -4.38 14.41 -16.98
C THR A 82 -2.92 14.16 -16.56
N VAL A 83 -2.07 15.19 -16.60
CA VAL A 83 -0.65 15.07 -16.24
C VAL A 83 -0.48 14.71 -14.78
N VAL A 84 -1.19 15.39 -13.87
CA VAL A 84 -1.13 15.07 -12.42
C VAL A 84 -1.68 13.67 -12.16
N GLY A 85 -2.74 13.25 -12.87
CA GLY A 85 -3.28 11.89 -12.78
C GLY A 85 -2.29 10.82 -13.25
N ILE A 86 -1.56 11.06 -14.34
CA ILE A 86 -0.49 10.16 -14.81
C ILE A 86 0.61 10.06 -13.75
N LEU A 87 1.06 11.18 -13.17
CA LEU A 87 2.07 11.19 -12.11
C LEU A 87 1.59 10.42 -10.87
N TYR A 88 0.34 10.64 -10.46
CA TYR A 88 -0.28 9.93 -9.34
C TYR A 88 -0.31 8.41 -9.59
N LEU A 89 -0.70 7.97 -10.79
CA LEU A 89 -0.68 6.55 -11.16
C LEU A 89 0.72 5.94 -11.06
N TRP A 90 1.76 6.66 -11.50
CA TRP A 90 3.14 6.19 -11.38
C TRP A 90 3.59 6.03 -9.92
N VAL A 91 3.21 6.97 -9.06
CA VAL A 91 3.47 6.88 -7.61
C VAL A 91 2.75 5.67 -7.02
N VAL A 92 1.47 5.49 -7.33
CA VAL A 92 0.65 4.37 -6.83
C VAL A 92 1.21 3.02 -7.27
N ILE A 93 1.55 2.85 -8.55
CA ILE A 93 2.13 1.61 -9.08
C ILE A 93 3.47 1.32 -8.40
N SER A 94 4.36 2.31 -8.34
CA SER A 94 5.69 2.14 -7.73
C SER A 94 5.59 1.74 -6.26
N HIS A 95 4.69 2.39 -5.52
CA HIS A 95 4.43 2.06 -4.12
C HIS A 95 3.77 0.68 -3.95
N SER A 96 2.87 0.30 -4.87
CA SER A 96 2.18 -1.00 -4.82
C SER A 96 3.13 -2.18 -5.04
N VAL A 97 4.09 -2.03 -5.95
CA VAL A 97 5.05 -3.10 -6.31
C VAL A 97 6.20 -3.22 -5.31
N ALA A 98 6.39 -2.24 -4.42
CA ALA A 98 7.44 -2.29 -3.39
C ALA A 98 7.22 -3.47 -2.43
N ASN A 99 8.04 -4.53 -2.54
CA ASN A 99 7.89 -5.77 -1.75
C ASN A 99 8.21 -5.61 -0.25
N HIS A 100 8.98 -4.57 0.13
CA HIS A 100 9.41 -4.36 1.51
C HIS A 100 8.39 -3.60 2.37
N ILE A 101 7.25 -3.18 1.80
CA ILE A 101 6.25 -2.36 2.49
C ILE A 101 5.08 -3.23 2.94
N ASN A 102 4.69 -3.09 4.20
CA ASN A 102 3.52 -3.76 4.78
C ASN A 102 2.25 -3.42 3.99
N ILE A 103 1.39 -4.42 3.75
CA ILE A 103 0.15 -4.25 2.96
C ILE A 103 -0.76 -3.16 3.53
N ALA A 104 -0.93 -3.09 4.86
CA ALA A 104 -1.73 -2.01 5.46
C ALA A 104 -1.10 -0.63 5.33
N SER A 105 0.24 -0.53 5.30
CA SER A 105 0.91 0.72 4.98
C SER A 105 0.63 1.15 3.53
N LYS A 106 0.60 0.20 2.59
CA LYS A 106 0.19 0.47 1.20
C LYS A 106 -1.22 1.03 1.12
N ILE A 107 -2.18 0.37 1.77
CA ILE A 107 -3.59 0.81 1.82
C ILE A 107 -3.69 2.20 2.43
N PHE A 108 -3.04 2.44 3.57
CA PHE A 108 -3.06 3.73 4.26
C PHE A 108 -2.51 4.86 3.37
N VAL A 109 -1.32 4.67 2.80
CA VAL A 109 -0.67 5.67 1.95
C VAL A 109 -1.50 5.95 0.70
N GLN A 110 -2.08 4.92 0.08
CA GLN A 110 -2.97 5.07 -1.08
C GLN A 110 -4.27 5.79 -0.74
N ALA A 111 -4.90 5.47 0.40
CA ALA A 111 -6.09 6.16 0.85
C ALA A 111 -5.78 7.65 1.07
N PHE A 112 -4.68 7.97 1.76
CA PHE A 112 -4.28 9.35 2.03
C PHE A 112 -3.94 10.12 0.75
N LEU A 113 -3.03 9.61 -0.09
CA LEU A 113 -2.65 10.24 -1.35
C LEU A 113 -3.84 10.37 -2.31
N GLY A 114 -4.72 9.35 -2.35
CA GLY A 114 -5.93 9.36 -3.15
C GLY A 114 -6.93 10.43 -2.71
N SER A 115 -7.12 10.59 -1.39
CA SER A 115 -7.93 11.68 -0.83
C SER A 115 -7.38 13.07 -1.19
N VAL A 116 -6.06 13.26 -1.12
CA VAL A 116 -5.43 14.53 -1.52
C VAL A 116 -5.60 14.78 -3.03
N PHE A 117 -5.35 13.76 -3.85
CA PHE A 117 -5.48 13.86 -5.30
C PHE A 117 -6.92 14.20 -5.72
N ILE A 118 -7.93 13.56 -5.13
CA ILE A 118 -9.32 13.81 -5.52
C ILE A 118 -9.80 15.21 -5.12
N VAL A 119 -9.35 15.74 -3.98
CA VAL A 119 -9.63 17.13 -3.57
C VAL A 119 -8.97 18.12 -4.53
N LEU A 120 -7.74 17.85 -4.96
CA LEU A 120 -7.05 18.66 -5.95
C LEU A 120 -7.82 18.68 -7.28
N VAL A 121 -8.31 17.52 -7.74
CA VAL A 121 -9.14 17.45 -8.96
C VAL A 121 -10.44 18.23 -8.79
N ASP A 122 -11.12 18.11 -7.66
CA ASP A 122 -12.35 18.87 -7.40
C ASP A 122 -12.08 20.37 -7.45
N TYR A 123 -11.00 20.84 -6.82
CA TYR A 123 -10.60 22.24 -6.87
C TYR A 123 -10.30 22.73 -8.30
N LEU A 124 -9.58 21.93 -9.10
CA LEU A 124 -9.26 22.28 -10.49
C LEU A 124 -10.51 22.37 -11.38
N VAL A 125 -11.56 21.59 -11.10
CA VAL A 125 -12.83 21.57 -11.86
C VAL A 125 -13.83 22.65 -11.38
N GLY A 126 -13.46 23.46 -10.37
CA GLY A 126 -14.30 24.55 -9.86
C GLY A 126 -15.06 24.19 -8.57
N TYR A 127 -14.49 23.32 -7.74
CA TYR A 127 -14.92 22.89 -6.40
C TYR A 127 -16.43 22.74 -6.24
N ARG A 128 -16.96 21.58 -6.64
CA ARG A 128 -18.38 21.23 -6.46
C ARG A 128 -18.64 20.41 -5.20
N GLY A 129 -17.59 20.08 -4.44
CA GLY A 129 -17.68 19.35 -3.18
C GLY A 129 -17.96 17.84 -3.34
N TRP A 130 -17.93 17.29 -4.55
CA TRP A 130 -18.18 15.86 -4.78
C TRP A 130 -17.09 14.98 -4.17
N SER A 131 -15.85 15.49 -4.11
CA SER A 131 -14.72 14.80 -3.49
C SER A 131 -15.00 14.55 -2.00
N VAL A 132 -15.40 15.60 -1.29
CA VAL A 132 -15.66 15.59 0.16
C VAL A 132 -16.97 14.86 0.49
N ASN A 133 -18.01 15.04 -0.32
CA ASN A 133 -19.32 14.47 -0.06
C ASN A 133 -19.40 12.96 -0.31
N TYR A 134 -18.66 12.43 -1.29
CA TYR A 134 -18.82 11.05 -1.75
C TYR A 134 -17.53 10.25 -1.72
N VAL A 135 -16.44 10.80 -2.25
CA VAL A 135 -15.23 10.01 -2.50
C VAL A 135 -14.41 9.81 -1.23
N ILE A 136 -14.16 10.86 -0.46
CA ILE A 136 -13.38 10.77 0.78
C ILE A 136 -14.01 9.79 1.79
N PRO A 137 -15.33 9.86 2.10
CA PRO A 137 -15.96 8.89 2.99
C PRO A 137 -15.86 7.46 2.48
N SER A 138 -15.99 7.27 1.15
CA SER A 138 -15.91 5.96 0.52
C SER A 138 -14.50 5.37 0.57
N ILE A 139 -13.46 6.19 0.32
CA ILE A 139 -12.06 5.76 0.40
C ILE A 139 -11.73 5.27 1.81
N PHE A 140 -12.05 6.06 2.84
CA PHE A 140 -11.74 5.67 4.21
C PHE A 140 -12.54 4.45 4.66
N SER A 141 -13.82 4.35 4.28
CA SER A 141 -14.64 3.17 4.58
C SER A 141 -14.10 1.90 3.92
N ALA A 142 -13.73 1.98 2.63
CA ALA A 142 -13.14 0.84 1.92
C ALA A 142 -11.80 0.43 2.51
N ALA A 143 -10.97 1.39 2.88
CA ALA A 143 -9.67 1.12 3.49
C ALA A 143 -9.80 0.49 4.89
N ASP A 144 -10.78 0.93 5.68
CA ASP A 144 -11.09 0.35 7.00
C ASP A 144 -11.55 -1.11 6.87
N ILE A 145 -12.52 -1.37 5.97
CA ILE A 145 -12.98 -2.74 5.67
C ILE A 145 -11.82 -3.62 5.21
N ALA A 146 -10.96 -3.11 4.31
CA ALA A 146 -9.84 -3.86 3.77
C ALA A 146 -8.85 -4.28 4.87
N ILE A 147 -8.47 -3.37 5.78
CA ILE A 147 -7.54 -3.69 6.87
C ILE A 147 -8.19 -4.67 7.85
N VAL A 148 -9.46 -4.51 8.20
CA VAL A 148 -10.20 -5.47 9.04
C VAL A 148 -10.20 -6.86 8.42
N ILE A 149 -10.50 -6.99 7.12
CA ILE A 149 -10.45 -8.27 6.41
C ILE A 149 -9.04 -8.88 6.46
N ILE A 150 -8.00 -8.08 6.23
CA ILE A 150 -6.62 -8.55 6.29
C ILE A 150 -6.26 -9.05 7.69
N ILE A 151 -6.70 -8.37 8.75
CA ILE A 151 -6.49 -8.81 10.13
C ILE A 151 -7.19 -10.16 10.38
N LEU A 152 -8.42 -10.33 9.87
CA LEU A 152 -9.18 -11.57 10.03
C LEU A 152 -8.52 -12.76 9.32
N ILE A 153 -7.93 -12.54 8.15
CA ILE A 153 -7.21 -13.57 7.36
C ILE A 153 -5.82 -13.85 7.96
N ASN A 154 -5.06 -12.81 8.31
CA ASN A 154 -3.67 -12.91 8.75
C ASN A 154 -3.51 -12.70 10.26
N ARG A 155 -4.26 -13.48 11.06
CA ARG A 155 -4.31 -13.33 12.54
C ARG A 155 -2.94 -13.40 13.22
N MET A 156 -1.99 -14.14 12.65
CA MET A 156 -0.64 -14.30 13.19
C MET A 156 0.19 -13.00 13.19
N ASN A 157 -0.12 -12.06 12.30
CA ASN A 157 0.60 -10.80 12.15
C ASN A 157 -0.19 -9.57 12.63
N TRP A 158 -1.24 -9.78 13.44
CA TRP A 158 -2.18 -8.73 13.88
C TRP A 158 -1.49 -7.46 14.41
N ARG A 159 -0.36 -7.62 15.12
CA ARG A 159 0.42 -6.51 15.67
C ARG A 159 0.92 -5.53 14.61
N ASN A 160 1.29 -5.99 13.42
CA ASN A 160 1.77 -5.13 12.34
C ASN A 160 0.64 -4.30 11.71
N TYR A 161 -0.62 -4.74 11.86
CA TYR A 161 -1.80 -4.11 11.27
C TYR A 161 -2.53 -3.18 12.25
N MET A 162 -2.46 -3.44 13.55
CA MET A 162 -3.15 -2.68 14.60
C MET A 162 -2.87 -1.17 14.57
N LEU A 163 -1.61 -0.76 14.38
CA LEU A 163 -1.28 0.66 14.33
C LEU A 163 -1.93 1.33 13.11
N TYR A 164 -1.92 0.67 11.95
CA TYR A 164 -2.57 1.21 10.75
C TYR A 164 -4.09 1.22 10.90
N GLN A 165 -4.67 0.20 11.53
CA GLN A 165 -6.10 0.14 11.84
C GLN A 165 -6.51 1.31 12.75
N PHE A 166 -5.74 1.60 13.80
CA PHE A 166 -6.00 2.73 14.68
C PHE A 166 -5.95 4.08 13.94
N VAL A 167 -4.92 4.29 13.12
CA VAL A 167 -4.77 5.54 12.37
C VAL A 167 -5.86 5.69 11.31
N ILE A 168 -6.20 4.63 10.57
CA ILE A 168 -7.22 4.71 9.51
C ILE A 168 -8.61 4.94 10.10
N ALA A 169 -8.90 4.31 11.23
CA ALA A 169 -10.17 4.50 11.91
C ALA A 169 -10.27 5.92 12.50
N LEU A 170 -9.16 6.51 12.98
CA LEU A 170 -9.12 7.93 13.35
C LEU A 170 -9.39 8.84 12.13
N LEU A 171 -8.77 8.55 10.99
CA LEU A 171 -9.02 9.28 9.73
C LEU A 171 -10.43 9.08 9.19
N GLY A 172 -11.10 7.97 9.52
CA GLY A 172 -12.49 7.73 9.15
C GLY A 172 -13.51 8.63 9.87
N PHE A 173 -13.07 9.38 10.89
CA PHE A 173 -13.81 10.53 11.45
C PHE A 173 -13.58 11.84 10.68
N ALA A 174 -12.64 11.90 9.73
CA ALA A 174 -12.42 13.11 8.94
C ALA A 174 -13.68 13.57 8.17
N PRO A 175 -14.48 12.68 7.55
CA PRO A 175 -15.77 13.06 6.96
C PRO A 175 -16.71 13.77 7.96
N LEU A 176 -16.72 13.34 9.22
CA LEU A 176 -17.53 13.97 10.27
C LEU A 176 -17.04 15.39 10.56
N LEU A 177 -15.73 15.59 10.65
CA LEU A 177 -15.14 16.93 10.83
C LEU A 177 -15.46 17.83 9.64
N LEU A 178 -15.37 17.32 8.41
CA LEU A 178 -15.71 18.06 7.20
C LEU A 178 -17.19 18.44 7.16
N TYR A 179 -18.08 17.57 7.63
CA TYR A 179 -19.51 17.87 7.80
C TYR A 179 -19.78 18.95 8.85
N LEU A 180 -19.11 18.90 10.01
CA LEU A 180 -19.25 19.91 11.07
C LEU A 180 -18.80 21.31 10.62
N ILE A 181 -17.78 21.38 9.76
CA ILE A 181 -17.28 22.63 9.17
C ILE A 181 -18.19 23.13 8.02
N ARG A 182 -19.27 22.40 7.69
CA ARG A 182 -20.16 22.66 6.54
C ARG A 182 -19.45 22.63 5.19
N LEU A 183 -18.41 21.82 5.08
CA LEU A 183 -17.76 21.51 3.80
C LEU A 183 -18.42 20.31 3.10
N SER A 184 -19.20 19.52 3.84
CA SER A 184 -19.99 18.40 3.34
C SER A 184 -21.47 18.60 3.65
N ASP A 185 -22.32 18.36 2.66
CA ASP A 185 -23.77 18.52 2.75
C ASP A 185 -24.50 17.17 2.85
N ASN A 186 -23.82 16.04 2.61
CA ASN A 186 -24.45 14.73 2.57
C ASN A 186 -24.24 13.93 3.87
N PRO A 187 -25.27 13.79 4.72
CA PRO A 187 -25.12 13.11 6.01
C PRO A 187 -24.97 11.59 5.89
N ILE A 188 -25.46 10.96 4.81
CA ILE A 188 -25.53 9.49 4.72
C ILE A 188 -24.13 8.88 4.69
N PHE A 189 -23.27 9.38 3.81
CA PHE A 189 -21.90 8.88 3.65
C PHE A 189 -21.05 9.14 4.90
N VAL A 190 -21.26 10.28 5.55
CA VAL A 190 -20.59 10.66 6.80
C VAL A 190 -21.00 9.71 7.92
N ILE A 191 -22.28 9.40 8.07
CA ILE A 191 -22.78 8.48 9.10
C ILE A 191 -22.19 7.08 8.87
N ILE A 192 -22.19 6.60 7.63
CA ILE A 192 -21.64 5.27 7.30
C ILE A 192 -20.15 5.19 7.66
N SER A 193 -19.34 6.15 7.18
CA SER A 193 -17.90 6.12 7.41
C SER A 193 -17.56 6.24 8.90
N THR A 194 -18.27 7.12 9.61
CA THR A 194 -18.04 7.38 11.04
C THR A 194 -18.46 6.17 11.87
N SER A 195 -19.61 5.56 11.57
CA SER A 195 -20.10 4.38 12.29
C SER A 195 -19.17 3.19 12.12
N LEU A 196 -18.71 2.96 10.89
CA LEU A 196 -17.76 1.90 10.58
C LEU A 196 -16.44 2.10 11.33
N SER A 197 -15.91 3.32 11.31
CA SER A 197 -14.67 3.68 12.01
C SER A 197 -14.79 3.57 13.53
N ALA A 198 -15.95 3.93 14.10
CA ALA A 198 -16.23 3.76 15.51
C ALA A 198 -16.28 2.27 15.90
N LEU A 199 -16.95 1.43 15.10
CA LEU A 199 -17.01 -0.01 15.31
C LEU A 199 -15.63 -0.65 15.20
N SER A 200 -14.83 -0.24 14.22
CA SER A 200 -13.50 -0.80 14.00
C SER A 200 -12.49 -0.36 15.07
N LEU A 201 -12.59 0.87 15.58
CA LEU A 201 -11.88 1.30 16.79
C LEU A 201 -12.28 0.48 18.01
N LEU A 202 -13.58 0.31 18.26
CA LEU A 202 -14.08 -0.49 19.39
C LEU A 202 -13.56 -1.93 19.31
N GLY A 203 -13.61 -2.55 18.13
CA GLY A 203 -13.02 -3.87 17.91
C GLY A 203 -11.52 -3.88 18.22
N THR A 204 -10.78 -2.88 17.73
CA THR A 204 -9.34 -2.73 17.99
C THR A 204 -9.04 -2.58 19.49
N PHE A 205 -9.87 -1.87 20.25
CA PHE A 205 -9.70 -1.73 21.71
C PHE A 205 -10.04 -3.00 22.48
N ILE A 206 -11.09 -3.72 22.09
CA ILE A 206 -11.51 -4.96 22.76
C ILE A 206 -10.50 -6.09 22.52
N PHE A 207 -10.01 -6.22 21.28
CA PHE A 207 -9.04 -7.25 20.89
C PHE A 207 -7.58 -6.81 21.07
N GLY A 208 -7.34 -5.54 21.41
CA GLY A 208 -6.02 -4.97 21.68
C GLY A 208 -5.47 -5.47 23.00
N ASP A 209 -4.69 -6.55 22.95
CA ASP A 209 -4.03 -7.16 24.10
C ASP A 209 -3.17 -6.16 24.91
N LYS A 210 -2.90 -6.47 26.19
CA LYS A 210 -2.08 -5.64 27.11
C LYS A 210 -0.68 -5.33 26.54
N THR A 211 -0.21 -6.20 25.66
CA THR A 211 1.05 -6.09 24.91
C THR A 211 1.03 -4.96 23.87
N VAL A 212 -0.14 -4.59 23.32
CA VAL A 212 -0.27 -3.42 22.44
C VAL A 212 -0.17 -2.13 23.23
N LYS A 213 -0.75 -2.07 24.43
CA LYS A 213 -0.57 -0.91 25.33
C LYS A 213 0.91 -0.70 25.67
N SER A 214 1.67 -1.77 25.91
CA SER A 214 3.11 -1.64 26.20
C SER A 214 3.93 -1.28 24.96
N GLU A 215 3.54 -1.73 23.76
CA GLU A 215 4.26 -1.39 22.52
C GLU A 215 3.90 -0.01 21.97
N LEU A 216 2.64 0.45 22.16
CA LEU A 216 2.23 1.83 21.89
C LEU A 216 2.96 2.78 22.84
N ARG A 217 3.05 2.43 24.13
CA ARG A 217 3.86 3.15 25.12
C ARG A 217 5.33 3.24 24.71
N ARG A 218 5.91 2.14 24.23
CA ARG A 218 7.30 2.08 23.75
C ARG A 218 7.54 2.93 22.49
N ARG A 219 6.58 2.97 21.55
CA ARG A 219 6.72 3.70 20.27
C ARG A 219 6.36 5.18 20.37
N LEU A 220 5.48 5.54 21.30
CA LEU A 220 5.05 6.92 21.54
C LEU A 220 5.80 7.59 22.70
N HIS A 221 6.81 6.94 23.27
CA HIS A 221 7.64 7.46 24.38
C HIS A 221 6.83 8.05 25.56
N PHE A 222 5.81 7.33 26.03
CA PHE A 222 5.02 7.66 27.24
C PHE A 222 5.42 6.80 28.46
#